data_AF-A0A7R9PID1-F1
#
_entry.id   AF-A0A7R9PID1-F1
#
_cell.length_a   1.000
_cell.length_b   1.000
_cell.length_c   1.000
_cell.angle_alpha   90.00
_cell.angle_beta   90.00
_cell.angle_gamma   90.00
#
_symmetry.space_group_name_H-M   'P 1'
#
loop_
_entity.id
_entity.type
_entity.pdbx_description
1 polymer ?
#
loop_
_entity_poly.entity_id
_entity_poly.type
_entity_poly.pdbx_seq_one_letter_code
_entity_poly.pdbx_strand_id
1 'polypeptide(L)'
;MFPGNYCWLTGDFKWRQDPQCTRITRSPVPFWSTLGPLVKTELREVSVEELTSFMDEFNHHIFEMVSGSDVNEKKGGILAIVCLIGADVGNINTRISRFANYLRNLLPSNDTGVMELAAKTVGKLALVSGTYAAEYVEFEVKRAFEWLGGDRNEGKRHAAVLVLRELAVSMPTYFFQQVQQFFEMIFNAVRDPKPVIREGAVEALRAALVVTAQRETAKQTQKPQW
;
A
#
# COMPACT_ATOMS: atom_id res chain seq x y z
N MET A 1 41.95 -5.18 18.98
CA MET A 1 41.07 -6.34 18.73
C MET A 1 39.64 -5.83 18.95
N PHE A 2 38.84 -5.77 17.89
CA PHE A 2 37.56 -5.05 17.88
C PHE A 2 36.55 -5.60 18.90
N PRO A 3 35.87 -4.75 19.68
CA PRO A 3 34.62 -5.09 20.33
C PRO A 3 33.47 -5.00 19.31
N GLY A 4 32.58 -5.99 19.32
CA GLY A 4 31.37 -6.04 18.49
C GLY A 4 30.25 -5.19 19.11
N ASN A 5 29.64 -4.34 18.28
CA ASN A 5 28.41 -3.61 18.62
C ASN A 5 27.28 -4.13 17.71
N TYR A 6 26.30 -4.81 18.33
CA TYR A 6 25.06 -5.26 17.67
C TYR A 6 24.05 -4.11 17.60
N CYS A 7 23.30 -4.04 16.50
CA CYS A 7 22.20 -3.09 16.29
C CYS A 7 20.87 -3.81 16.57
N TRP A 8 20.04 -3.28 17.47
CA TRP A 8 18.72 -3.85 17.81
C TRP A 8 17.59 -3.14 17.04
N LEU A 9 16.57 -3.91 16.64
CA LEU A 9 15.33 -3.43 16.04
C LEU A 9 14.39 -2.86 17.12
N THR A 10 14.00 -1.59 17.02
CA THR A 10 12.91 -1.00 17.79
C THR A 10 11.66 -0.81 16.94
N GLY A 11 10.48 -0.89 17.57
CA GLY A 11 9.13 -1.02 17.00
C GLY A 11 8.58 0.12 16.13
N ASP A 12 9.43 1.03 15.67
CA ASP A 12 9.12 2.01 14.63
C ASP A 12 10.18 1.89 13.54
N PHE A 13 9.80 1.41 12.35
CA PHE A 13 10.69 1.22 11.20
C PHE A 13 11.29 2.55 10.70
N LYS A 14 12.26 3.12 11.42
CA LYS A 14 13.13 4.23 11.00
C LYS A 14 14.54 4.06 11.53
N TRP A 15 15.52 3.97 10.62
CA TRP A 15 16.94 4.07 10.93
C TRP A 15 17.32 5.53 11.23
N ARG A 16 17.82 5.82 12.44
CA ARG A 16 18.36 7.14 12.81
C ARG A 16 19.88 7.12 12.61
N GLN A 17 20.42 8.08 11.85
CA GLN A 17 21.85 8.18 11.53
C GLN A 17 22.63 8.87 12.66
N ASP A 18 23.79 8.32 13.00
CA ASP A 18 24.77 8.90 13.92
C ASP A 18 25.77 9.78 13.12
N PRO A 19 26.06 11.04 13.51
CA PRO A 19 26.75 12.02 12.65
C PRO A 19 28.24 11.77 12.38
N GLN A 20 28.87 10.73 12.93
CA GLN A 20 30.34 10.56 12.84
C GLN A 20 30.84 9.53 11.82
N CYS A 21 29.97 8.87 11.05
CA CYS A 21 30.39 7.84 10.10
C CYS A 21 30.58 8.38 8.67
N THR A 22 31.65 9.15 8.43
CA THR A 22 32.01 9.70 7.12
C THR A 22 32.94 8.78 6.31
N ARG A 23 32.42 7.64 5.84
CA ARG A 23 32.87 7.00 4.59
C ARG A 23 31.92 5.88 4.19
N ILE A 24 31.01 6.18 3.28
CA ILE A 24 30.37 5.37 2.23
C ILE A 24 29.18 6.22 1.76
N THR A 25 29.46 7.08 0.78
CA THR A 25 28.43 7.84 0.09
C THR A 25 27.78 6.95 -0.97
N ARG A 26 26.44 7.02 -1.02
CA ARG A 26 25.53 6.64 -2.13
C ARG A 26 25.09 5.17 -2.22
N SER A 27 24.05 4.83 -1.47
CA SER A 27 22.70 4.54 -1.97
C SER A 27 21.94 3.68 -0.96
N PRO A 28 20.66 3.96 -0.64
CA PRO A 28 19.78 2.93 -0.10
C PRO A 28 19.18 2.20 -1.29
N VAL A 29 19.99 1.40 -2.00
CA VAL A 29 19.43 0.47 -2.97
C VAL A 29 18.60 -0.53 -2.16
N PRO A 30 17.27 -0.57 -2.34
CA PRO A 30 16.45 -1.51 -1.61
C PRO A 30 16.91 -2.94 -1.96
N PHE A 31 16.82 -3.87 -1.02
CA PHE A 31 17.11 -5.29 -1.24
C PHE A 31 16.40 -5.88 -2.49
N TRP A 32 15.28 -5.29 -2.91
CA TRP A 32 14.55 -5.58 -4.17
C TRP A 32 15.37 -5.34 -5.46
N SER A 33 16.32 -4.41 -5.43
CA SER A 33 17.18 -4.07 -6.58
C SER A 33 18.17 -5.19 -6.93
N THR A 34 18.46 -6.08 -5.99
CA THR A 34 19.38 -7.23 -6.18
C THR A 34 18.62 -8.50 -6.55
N LEU A 35 17.32 -8.58 -6.24
CA LEU A 35 16.44 -9.72 -6.57
C LEU A 35 15.96 -9.70 -8.03
N GLY A 36 15.65 -8.53 -8.59
CA GLY A 36 15.23 -8.40 -9.99
C GLY A 36 16.22 -8.98 -11.00
N PRO A 37 17.53 -8.72 -10.87
CA PRO A 37 18.56 -9.34 -11.70
C PRO A 37 18.73 -10.84 -11.46
N LEU A 38 18.60 -11.31 -10.21
CA LEU A 38 18.76 -12.74 -9.87
C LEU A 38 17.65 -13.60 -10.50
N VAL A 39 16.41 -13.11 -10.48
CA VAL A 39 15.27 -13.73 -11.18
C VAL A 39 15.51 -13.72 -12.70
N LYS A 40 16.08 -12.64 -13.26
CA LYS A 40 16.43 -12.56 -14.69
C LYS A 40 17.60 -13.45 -15.11
N THR A 41 18.49 -13.80 -14.19
CA THR A 41 19.70 -14.59 -14.51
C THR A 41 19.40 -16.09 -14.48
N GLU A 42 18.47 -16.54 -13.64
CA GLU A 42 18.04 -17.95 -13.56
C GLU A 42 16.91 -18.32 -14.56
N LEU A 43 16.12 -17.35 -15.05
CA LEU A 43 14.98 -17.61 -15.95
C LEU A 43 15.28 -17.43 -17.45
N ARG A 44 16.54 -17.40 -17.86
CA ARG A 44 16.88 -17.17 -19.28
C ARG A 44 16.56 -18.37 -20.21
N GLU A 45 16.09 -19.48 -19.65
CA GLU A 45 15.82 -20.73 -20.39
C GLU A 45 14.40 -21.27 -20.23
N VAL A 46 13.42 -20.45 -19.82
CA VAL A 46 12.01 -20.89 -19.76
C VAL A 46 11.23 -20.27 -20.91
N SER A 47 10.50 -21.11 -21.65
CA SER A 47 9.64 -20.65 -22.75
C SER A 47 8.54 -19.72 -22.22
N VAL A 48 8.05 -18.81 -23.07
CA VAL A 48 7.01 -17.85 -22.68
C VAL A 48 5.72 -18.58 -22.26
N GLU A 49 5.48 -19.75 -22.84
CA GLU A 49 4.37 -20.65 -22.57
C GLU A 49 4.48 -21.30 -21.18
N GLU A 50 5.65 -21.84 -20.82
CA GLU A 50 5.90 -22.41 -19.49
C GLU A 50 5.84 -21.35 -18.40
N LEU A 51 6.37 -20.16 -18.66
CA LEU A 51 6.28 -19.03 -17.73
C LEU A 51 4.83 -18.61 -17.51
N THR A 52 4.00 -18.59 -18.56
CA THR A 52 2.58 -18.24 -18.44
C THR A 52 1.82 -19.30 -17.66
N SER A 53 2.06 -20.58 -17.94
CA SER A 53 1.46 -21.71 -17.20
C SER A 53 1.83 -21.69 -15.72
N PHE A 54 3.12 -21.49 -15.41
CA PHE A 54 3.59 -21.34 -14.03
C PHE A 54 2.94 -20.14 -13.33
N MET A 55 2.83 -19.00 -14.02
CA MET A 55 2.19 -17.82 -13.46
C MET A 55 0.70 -18.02 -13.19
N ASP A 56 -0.01 -18.78 -14.02
CA ASP A 56 -1.41 -19.11 -13.79
C ASP A 56 -1.59 -20.05 -12.59
N GLU A 57 -0.74 -21.07 -12.45
CA GLU A 57 -0.71 -21.94 -11.27
C GLU A 57 -0.36 -21.15 -9.99
N PHE A 58 0.60 -20.23 -10.10
CA PHE A 58 0.99 -19.37 -8.98
C PHE A 58 -0.14 -18.39 -8.59
N ASN A 59 -0.85 -17.83 -9.58
CA ASN A 59 -2.03 -17.00 -9.32
C ASN A 59 -3.15 -17.80 -8.63
N HIS A 60 -3.32 -19.08 -8.99
CA HIS A 60 -4.27 -19.97 -8.33
C HIS A 60 -3.89 -20.19 -6.86
N HIS A 61 -2.63 -20.51 -6.57
CA HIS A 61 -2.13 -20.65 -5.20
C HIS A 61 -2.27 -19.36 -4.39
N ILE A 62 -2.01 -18.19 -4.99
CA ILE A 62 -2.24 -16.89 -4.33
C ILE A 62 -3.71 -16.75 -3.93
N PHE A 63 -4.63 -17.10 -4.83
CA PHE A 63 -6.05 -17.00 -4.54
C PHE A 63 -6.47 -17.92 -3.39
N GLU A 64 -5.99 -19.17 -3.37
CA GLU A 64 -6.24 -20.11 -2.28
C GLU A 64 -5.68 -19.59 -0.95
N MET A 65 -4.44 -19.10 -0.94
CA MET A 65 -3.82 -18.53 0.26
C MET A 65 -4.57 -17.31 0.81
N VAL A 66 -5.03 -16.41 -0.06
CA VAL A 66 -5.79 -15.21 0.36
C VAL A 66 -7.21 -15.57 0.83
N SER A 67 -7.77 -16.66 0.30
CA SER A 67 -9.11 -17.15 0.65
C SER A 67 -9.11 -18.16 1.80
N GLY A 68 -7.94 -18.63 2.23
CA GLY A 68 -7.76 -19.59 3.31
C GLY A 68 -8.29 -19.07 4.66
N SER A 69 -8.34 -19.94 5.65
CA SER A 69 -8.73 -19.55 7.02
C SER A 69 -7.56 -19.00 7.83
N ASP A 70 -6.33 -19.42 7.52
CA ASP A 70 -5.16 -19.05 8.30
C ASP A 70 -4.69 -17.62 8.01
N VAL A 71 -4.27 -16.93 9.08
CA VAL A 71 -3.79 -15.55 8.99
C VAL A 71 -2.43 -15.48 8.29
N ASN A 72 -1.57 -16.49 8.45
CA ASN A 72 -0.25 -16.48 7.83
C ASN A 72 -0.32 -16.82 6.34
N GLU A 73 -1.22 -17.71 5.94
CA GLU A 73 -1.52 -17.96 4.52
C GLU A 73 -1.97 -16.67 3.82
N LYS A 74 -2.90 -15.93 4.43
CA LYS A 74 -3.34 -14.62 3.90
C LYS A 74 -2.18 -13.64 3.77
N LYS A 75 -1.34 -13.53 4.80
CA LYS A 75 -0.17 -12.65 4.77
C LYS A 75 0.82 -13.07 3.67
N GLY A 76 1.03 -14.37 3.49
CA GLY A 76 1.84 -14.95 2.42
C GLY A 76 1.31 -14.59 1.03
N GLY A 77 0.00 -14.74 0.82
CA GLY A 77 -0.66 -14.37 -0.44
C GLY A 77 -0.53 -12.88 -0.77
N ILE A 78 -0.69 -11.99 0.22
CA ILE A 78 -0.50 -10.54 0.04
C ILE A 78 0.96 -10.21 -0.32
N LEU A 79 1.94 -10.84 0.36
CA LEU A 79 3.36 -10.63 0.07
C LEU A 79 3.73 -11.13 -1.34
N ALA A 80 3.17 -12.26 -1.76
CA ALA A 80 3.32 -12.76 -3.12
C ALA A 80 2.78 -11.76 -4.15
N ILE A 81 1.60 -11.18 -3.91
CA ILE A 81 1.05 -10.10 -4.75
C ILE A 81 2.01 -8.91 -4.82
N VAL A 82 2.56 -8.45 -3.70
CA VAL A 82 3.52 -7.33 -3.66
C VAL A 82 4.77 -7.61 -4.50
N CYS A 83 5.32 -8.82 -4.40
CA CYS A 83 6.48 -9.23 -5.19
C CYS A 83 6.15 -9.27 -6.69
N LEU A 84 4.99 -9.82 -7.03
CA LEU A 84 4.53 -9.93 -8.40
C LEU A 84 4.25 -8.57 -9.04
N ILE A 85 3.70 -7.61 -8.30
CA ILE A 85 3.45 -6.25 -8.81
C ILE A 85 4.73 -5.58 -9.33
N GLY A 86 5.88 -5.86 -8.70
CA GLY A 86 7.19 -5.37 -9.13
C GLY A 86 7.85 -6.19 -10.24
N ALA A 87 7.27 -7.33 -10.63
CA ALA A 87 7.81 -8.20 -11.66
C ALA A 87 7.23 -7.85 -13.04
N ASP A 88 8.12 -7.52 -13.97
CA ASP A 88 7.85 -7.19 -15.38
C ASP A 88 7.55 -8.46 -16.20
N VAL A 89 6.42 -9.11 -15.91
CA VAL A 89 6.02 -10.38 -16.52
C VAL A 89 4.57 -10.29 -17.03
N GLY A 90 4.38 -10.41 -18.34
CA GLY A 90 3.06 -10.50 -18.98
C GLY A 90 2.23 -9.20 -18.96
N ASN A 91 0.91 -9.32 -19.11
CA ASN A 91 0.00 -8.17 -19.15
C ASN A 91 -0.29 -7.64 -17.74
N ILE A 92 0.36 -6.54 -17.38
CA ILE A 92 0.26 -5.92 -16.06
C ILE A 92 -1.17 -5.47 -15.72
N ASN A 93 -1.95 -5.01 -16.70
CA ASN A 93 -3.29 -4.45 -16.47
C ASN A 93 -4.29 -5.53 -16.03
N THR A 94 -4.27 -6.70 -16.67
CA THR A 94 -5.19 -7.81 -16.28
C THR A 94 -4.86 -8.36 -14.90
N ARG A 95 -3.56 -8.40 -14.56
CA ARG A 95 -3.08 -8.83 -13.24
C ARG A 95 -3.47 -7.85 -12.13
N ILE A 96 -3.30 -6.55 -12.35
CA ILE A 96 -3.71 -5.50 -11.41
C ILE A 96 -5.20 -5.63 -11.07
N SER A 97 -6.05 -5.80 -12.08
CA SER A 97 -7.50 -5.96 -11.86
C SER A 97 -7.84 -7.20 -11.03
N ARG A 98 -7.16 -8.34 -11.26
CA ARG A 98 -7.36 -9.56 -10.44
C ARG A 98 -6.89 -9.36 -9.01
N PHE A 99 -5.68 -8.83 -8.81
CA PHE A 99 -5.12 -8.59 -7.48
C PHE A 99 -5.96 -7.59 -6.69
N ALA A 100 -6.46 -6.55 -7.36
CA ALA A 100 -7.43 -5.66 -6.76
C ALA A 100 -8.63 -6.45 -6.22
N ASN A 101 -9.28 -7.29 -7.03
CA ASN A 101 -10.42 -8.08 -6.58
C ASN A 101 -10.10 -9.01 -5.40
N TYR A 102 -8.91 -9.64 -5.38
CA TYR A 102 -8.48 -10.45 -4.24
C TYR A 102 -8.35 -9.62 -2.95
N LEU A 103 -7.70 -8.47 -3.02
CA LEU A 103 -7.56 -7.57 -1.87
C LEU A 103 -8.91 -6.98 -1.42
N ARG A 104 -9.82 -6.72 -2.36
CA ARG A 104 -11.17 -6.22 -2.05
C ARG A 104 -11.98 -7.22 -1.22
N ASN A 105 -11.89 -8.50 -1.56
CA ASN A 105 -12.56 -9.57 -0.81
C ASN A 105 -11.91 -9.82 0.55
N LEU A 106 -10.63 -9.50 0.68
CA LEU A 106 -9.86 -9.61 1.92
C LEU A 106 -10.14 -8.44 2.90
N LEU A 107 -10.51 -7.26 2.40
CA LEU A 107 -10.69 -6.01 3.16
C LEU A 107 -12.12 -5.84 3.71
N PRO A 108 -12.72 -6.92 4.21
CA PRO A 108 -13.04 -6.92 5.64
C PRO A 108 -12.54 -8.21 6.32
N SER A 109 -11.33 -8.15 6.89
CA SER A 109 -10.74 -9.24 7.67
C SER A 109 -10.87 -8.98 9.17
N ASN A 110 -10.82 -10.04 9.97
CA ASN A 110 -10.82 -9.94 11.44
C ASN A 110 -9.43 -9.63 12.01
N ASP A 111 -8.36 -9.86 11.22
CA ASP A 111 -6.98 -9.61 11.65
C ASP A 111 -6.49 -8.23 11.16
N THR A 112 -6.02 -7.40 12.09
CA THR A 112 -5.50 -6.05 11.80
C THR A 112 -4.23 -6.10 10.97
N GLY A 113 -3.34 -7.07 11.20
CA GLY A 113 -2.12 -7.22 10.42
C GLY A 113 -2.39 -7.53 8.94
N VAL A 114 -3.35 -8.41 8.66
CA VAL A 114 -3.83 -8.70 7.29
C VAL A 114 -4.43 -7.46 6.65
N MET A 115 -5.27 -6.71 7.37
CA MET A 115 -5.88 -5.48 6.85
C MET A 115 -4.84 -4.41 6.50
N GLU A 116 -3.83 -4.22 7.36
CA GLU A 116 -2.77 -3.26 7.10
C GLU A 116 -1.91 -3.62 5.89
N LEU A 117 -1.54 -4.90 5.75
CA LEU A 117 -0.78 -5.38 4.60
C LEU A 117 -1.59 -5.25 3.31
N ALA A 118 -2.88 -5.59 3.36
CA ALA A 118 -3.78 -5.45 2.23
C ALA A 118 -3.93 -3.98 1.80
N ALA A 119 -4.15 -3.07 2.75
CA ALA A 119 -4.27 -1.63 2.45
C ALA A 119 -2.96 -1.06 1.85
N LYS A 120 -1.80 -1.42 2.39
CA LYS A 120 -0.50 -1.02 1.81
C LYS A 120 -0.33 -1.54 0.39
N THR A 121 -0.82 -2.75 0.12
CA THR A 121 -0.76 -3.35 -1.21
C THR A 121 -1.70 -2.65 -2.19
N VAL A 122 -2.88 -2.19 -1.75
CA VAL A 122 -3.79 -1.34 -2.55
C VAL A 122 -3.09 -0.04 -2.97
N GLY A 123 -2.37 0.61 -2.05
CA GLY A 123 -1.58 1.81 -2.37
C GLY A 123 -0.49 1.55 -3.42
N LYS A 124 0.22 0.42 -3.29
CA LYS A 124 1.23 -0.01 -4.28
C LYS A 124 0.63 -0.37 -5.63
N LEU A 125 -0.53 -1.03 -5.65
CA LEU A 125 -1.27 -1.31 -6.89
C LEU A 125 -1.62 0.00 -7.60
N ALA A 126 -2.12 1.00 -6.87
CA ALA A 126 -2.48 2.29 -7.46
C ALA A 126 -1.28 2.97 -8.17
N LEU A 127 -0.07 2.82 -7.64
CA LEU A 127 1.16 3.36 -8.24
C LEU A 127 1.55 2.68 -9.55
N VAL A 128 1.27 1.39 -9.70
CA VAL A 128 1.60 0.62 -10.92
C VAL A 128 0.47 0.58 -11.95
N SER A 129 -0.74 1.02 -11.59
CA SER A 129 -1.93 1.03 -12.46
C SER A 129 -1.83 1.94 -13.69
N GLY A 130 -0.80 2.77 -13.81
CA GLY A 130 -0.54 3.59 -14.98
C GLY A 130 -1.73 4.45 -15.38
N THR A 131 -2.27 4.23 -16.58
CA THR A 131 -3.39 5.00 -17.14
C THR A 131 -4.70 4.81 -16.38
N TYR A 132 -4.91 3.68 -15.72
CA TYR A 132 -6.15 3.37 -14.97
C TYR A 132 -6.09 3.80 -13.50
N ALA A 133 -4.97 4.41 -13.07
CA ALA A 133 -4.76 4.79 -11.69
C ALA A 133 -5.83 5.75 -11.16
N ALA A 134 -6.32 6.68 -11.99
CA ALA A 134 -7.36 7.64 -11.61
C ALA A 134 -8.67 6.95 -11.23
N GLU A 135 -9.19 6.11 -12.13
CA GLU A 135 -10.44 5.35 -11.93
C GLU A 135 -10.31 4.36 -10.77
N TYR A 136 -9.15 3.72 -10.65
CA TYR A 136 -8.85 2.81 -9.55
C TYR A 136 -8.92 3.52 -8.19
N VAL A 137 -8.23 4.65 -8.04
CA VAL A 137 -8.23 5.42 -6.79
C VAL A 137 -9.62 5.96 -6.48
N GLU A 138 -10.33 6.48 -7.47
CA GLU A 138 -11.70 6.98 -7.29
C GLU A 138 -12.65 5.89 -6.78
N PHE A 139 -12.58 4.69 -7.37
CA PHE A 139 -13.37 3.54 -6.94
C PHE A 139 -13.06 3.14 -5.49
N GLU A 140 -11.78 3.01 -5.13
CA GLU A 140 -11.38 2.61 -3.77
C GLU A 140 -11.77 3.66 -2.72
N VAL A 141 -11.65 4.94 -3.03
CA VAL A 141 -12.04 6.04 -2.13
C VAL A 141 -13.55 6.08 -1.93
N LYS A 142 -14.35 6.01 -3.01
CA LYS A 142 -15.82 5.99 -2.92
C LYS A 142 -16.31 4.85 -2.04
N ARG A 143 -15.77 3.64 -2.26
CA ARG A 143 -16.11 2.47 -1.46
C ARG A 143 -15.71 2.63 0.01
N ALA A 144 -14.55 3.23 0.29
CA ALA A 144 -14.16 3.51 1.66
C ALA A 144 -15.12 4.50 2.34
N PHE A 145 -15.65 5.49 1.62
CA PHE A 145 -16.68 6.39 2.14
C PHE A 145 -17.99 5.68 2.43
N GLU A 146 -18.43 4.75 1.57
CA GLU A 146 -19.61 3.91 1.85
C GLU A 146 -19.45 3.11 3.15
N TRP A 147 -18.27 2.56 3.43
CA TRP A 147 -17.98 1.86 4.68
C TRP A 147 -17.96 2.77 5.92
N LEU A 148 -17.61 4.04 5.76
CA LEU A 148 -17.64 5.04 6.83
C LEU A 148 -19.03 5.63 7.05
N GLY A 149 -19.85 5.71 6.01
CA GLY A 149 -21.20 6.29 6.03
C GLY A 149 -22.32 5.30 6.31
N GLY A 150 -22.12 4.02 6.01
CA GLY A 150 -23.11 2.97 6.21
C GLY A 150 -23.19 2.46 7.65
N ASP A 151 -23.88 1.33 7.80
CA ASP A 151 -24.05 0.66 9.09
C ASP A 151 -22.72 0.36 9.78
N ARG A 152 -22.71 0.50 11.11
CA ARG A 152 -21.51 0.33 11.90
C ARG A 152 -21.00 -1.11 11.81
N ASN A 153 -19.92 -1.29 11.05
CA ASN A 153 -19.13 -2.50 11.01
C ASN A 153 -17.66 -2.15 11.27
N GLU A 154 -17.12 -2.67 12.36
CA GLU A 154 -15.79 -2.31 12.85
C GLU A 154 -14.68 -2.71 11.87
N GLY A 155 -14.79 -3.89 11.25
CA GLY A 155 -13.83 -4.36 10.25
C GLY A 155 -13.86 -3.49 8.99
N LYS A 156 -15.05 -3.14 8.50
CA LYS A 156 -15.20 -2.25 7.33
C LYS A 156 -14.67 -0.85 7.61
N ARG A 157 -15.00 -0.29 8.78
CA ARG A 157 -14.52 1.04 9.18
C ARG A 157 -13.01 1.05 9.29
N HIS A 158 -12.41 0.07 9.98
CA HIS A 158 -10.96 -0.01 10.11
C HIS A 158 -10.26 -0.15 8.75
N ALA A 159 -10.75 -1.06 7.89
CA ALA A 159 -10.24 -1.22 6.53
C ALA A 159 -10.36 0.08 5.71
N ALA A 160 -11.48 0.80 5.82
CA ALA A 160 -11.69 2.07 5.12
C ALA A 160 -10.63 3.10 5.49
N VAL A 161 -10.34 3.29 6.78
CA VAL A 161 -9.35 4.29 7.21
C VAL A 161 -7.93 3.92 6.80
N LEU A 162 -7.58 2.63 6.83
CA LEU A 162 -6.29 2.16 6.34
C LEU A 162 -6.13 2.39 4.83
N VAL A 163 -7.14 2.07 4.03
CA VAL A 163 -7.12 2.29 2.57
C VAL A 163 -7.00 3.78 2.26
N LEU A 164 -7.79 4.64 2.91
CA LEU A 164 -7.72 6.09 2.72
C LEU A 164 -6.35 6.66 3.09
N ARG A 165 -5.74 6.18 4.18
CA ARG A 165 -4.37 6.55 4.57
C ARG A 165 -3.36 6.22 3.47
N GLU A 166 -3.37 4.98 2.99
CA GLU A 166 -2.39 4.50 2.00
C GLU A 166 -2.56 5.19 0.64
N LEU A 167 -3.81 5.48 0.23
CA LEU A 167 -4.10 6.22 -1.00
C LEU A 167 -3.69 7.69 -0.89
N ALA A 168 -3.91 8.34 0.26
CA ALA A 168 -3.47 9.71 0.48
C ALA A 168 -1.93 9.85 0.41
N VAL A 169 -1.20 8.85 0.91
CA VAL A 169 0.27 8.83 0.87
C VAL A 169 0.81 8.48 -0.53
N SER A 170 0.22 7.47 -1.18
CA SER A 170 0.74 6.94 -2.44
C SER A 170 0.29 7.79 -3.64
N MET A 171 -0.95 8.26 -3.64
CA MET A 171 -1.60 8.92 -4.77
C MET A 171 -2.19 10.30 -4.38
N PRO A 172 -1.36 11.24 -3.87
CA PRO A 172 -1.83 12.51 -3.31
C PRO A 172 -2.57 13.38 -4.33
N THR A 173 -2.20 13.30 -5.61
CA THR A 173 -2.84 14.07 -6.68
C THR A 173 -4.30 13.70 -6.87
N TYR A 174 -4.60 12.39 -6.98
CA TYR A 174 -5.96 11.88 -7.16
C TYR A 174 -6.77 11.96 -5.88
N PHE A 175 -6.16 11.65 -4.73
CA PHE A 175 -6.83 11.74 -3.44
C PHE A 175 -7.34 13.16 -3.14
N PHE A 176 -6.57 14.20 -3.51
CA PHE A 176 -6.99 15.59 -3.28
C PHE A 176 -8.28 15.96 -4.02
N GLN A 177 -8.63 15.29 -5.12
CA GLN A 177 -9.89 15.54 -5.82
C GLN A 177 -11.11 15.19 -4.96
N GLN A 178 -10.95 14.26 -4.01
CA GLN A 178 -12.00 13.76 -3.12
C GLN A 178 -11.89 14.33 -1.69
N VAL A 179 -11.03 15.34 -1.47
CA VAL A 179 -10.66 15.81 -0.14
C VAL A 179 -11.83 16.42 0.65
N GLN A 180 -12.79 17.06 -0.05
CA GLN A 180 -13.98 17.65 0.60
C GLN A 180 -14.82 16.55 1.25
N GLN A 181 -15.18 15.53 0.47
CA GLN A 181 -15.93 14.38 0.98
C GLN A 181 -15.15 13.60 2.04
N PHE A 182 -13.82 13.50 1.91
CA PHE A 182 -12.97 12.90 2.94
C PHE A 182 -13.14 13.58 4.31
N PHE A 183 -13.11 14.91 4.36
CA PHE A 183 -13.26 15.65 5.63
C PHE A 183 -14.66 15.52 6.24
N GLU A 184 -15.70 15.32 5.42
CA GLU A 184 -17.05 15.05 5.93
C GLU A 184 -17.15 13.66 6.57
N MET A 185 -16.53 12.65 5.95
CA MET A 185 -16.68 11.25 6.36
C MET A 185 -15.69 10.82 7.46
N ILE A 186 -14.49 11.39 7.51
CA ILE A 186 -13.42 10.94 8.42
C ILE A 186 -13.79 11.14 9.90
N PHE A 187 -14.58 12.17 10.23
CA PHE A 187 -14.98 12.42 11.61
C PHE A 187 -15.85 11.31 12.20
N ASN A 188 -16.53 10.52 11.35
CA ASN A 188 -17.26 9.32 11.79
C ASN A 188 -16.30 8.24 12.32
N ALA A 189 -15.11 8.12 11.74
CA ALA A 189 -14.07 7.19 12.20
C ALA A 189 -13.29 7.73 13.41
N VAL A 190 -13.03 9.05 13.47
CA VAL A 190 -12.33 9.68 14.60
C VAL A 190 -13.12 9.58 15.91
N ARG A 191 -14.45 9.61 15.82
CA ARG A 191 -15.36 9.48 16.97
C ARG A 191 -15.75 8.03 17.28
N ASP A 192 -15.15 7.05 16.60
CA ASP A 192 -15.48 5.65 16.81
C ASP A 192 -15.06 5.18 18.22
N PRO A 193 -15.87 4.35 18.92
CA PRO A 193 -15.52 3.84 20.24
C PRO A 193 -14.24 2.98 20.24
N LYS A 194 -13.84 2.37 19.11
CA LYS A 194 -12.63 1.56 19.05
C LYS A 194 -11.35 2.40 18.87
N PRO A 195 -10.34 2.24 19.75
CA PRO A 195 -9.09 3.02 19.67
C PRO A 195 -8.32 2.78 18.37
N VAL A 196 -8.24 1.53 17.90
CA VAL A 196 -7.51 1.15 16.67
C VAL A 196 -8.09 1.86 15.43
N ILE A 197 -9.39 2.11 15.41
CA ILE A 197 -10.05 2.86 14.32
C ILE A 197 -9.72 4.35 14.43
N ARG A 198 -9.72 4.91 15.64
CA ARG A 198 -9.36 6.31 15.88
C ARG A 198 -7.92 6.60 15.51
N GLU A 199 -6.99 5.72 15.85
CA GLU A 199 -5.57 5.83 15.50
C GLU A 199 -5.40 5.85 13.98
N GLY A 200 -5.98 4.87 13.27
CA GLY A 200 -5.98 4.86 11.80
C GLY A 200 -6.64 6.10 11.18
N ALA A 201 -7.68 6.63 11.80
CA ALA A 201 -8.35 7.85 11.35
C ALA A 201 -7.48 9.11 11.49
N VAL A 202 -6.77 9.23 12.61
CA VAL A 202 -5.84 10.35 12.83
C VAL A 202 -4.65 10.26 11.86
N GLU A 203 -4.16 9.06 11.57
CA GLU A 203 -3.11 8.87 10.56
C GLU A 203 -3.58 9.23 9.14
N ALA A 204 -4.78 8.81 8.75
CA ALA A 204 -5.38 9.19 7.48
C ALA A 204 -5.59 10.71 7.39
N LEU A 205 -6.09 11.33 8.47
CA LEU A 205 -6.27 12.77 8.57
C LEU A 205 -4.93 13.52 8.45
N ARG A 206 -3.88 13.02 9.12
CA ARG A 206 -2.52 13.56 9.00
C ARG A 206 -2.04 13.51 7.56
N ALA A 207 -2.20 12.38 6.87
CA ALA A 207 -1.82 12.26 5.47
C ALA A 207 -2.59 13.25 4.59
N ALA A 208 -3.92 13.36 4.75
CA ALA A 208 -4.75 14.29 4.00
C ALA A 208 -4.39 15.77 4.23
N LEU A 209 -4.05 16.15 5.47
CA LEU A 209 -3.61 17.50 5.80
C LEU A 209 -2.25 17.82 5.18
N VAL A 210 -1.32 16.87 5.15
CA VAL A 210 -0.02 17.03 4.46
C VAL A 210 -0.24 17.29 2.97
N VAL A 211 -1.11 16.53 2.32
CA VAL A 211 -1.44 16.71 0.89
C VAL A 211 -2.09 18.08 0.64
N THR A 212 -3.00 18.50 1.51
CA THR A 212 -3.64 19.82 1.42
C THR A 212 -2.63 20.96 1.60
N ALA A 213 -1.78 20.87 2.61
CA ALA A 213 -0.77 21.89 2.90
C ALA A 213 0.21 22.07 1.73
N GLN A 214 0.69 20.97 1.14
CA GLN A 214 1.60 21.02 -0.02
C GLN A 214 0.99 21.77 -1.22
N ARG A 215 -0.32 21.63 -1.46
CA ARG A 215 -0.99 22.33 -2.57
C ARG A 215 -1.22 23.81 -2.29
N GLU A 216 -1.53 24.20 -1.06
CA GLU A 216 -1.69 25.61 -0.70
C GLU A 216 -0.35 26.36 -0.73
N THR A 217 0.76 25.71 -0.33
CA THR A 217 2.10 26.27 -0.50
C THR A 217 2.47 26.47 -1.97
N ALA A 218 2.15 25.50 -2.85
CA ALA A 218 2.40 25.63 -4.29
C ALA A 218 1.61 26.79 -4.94
N LYS A 219 0.36 27.03 -4.51
CA LYS A 219 -0.43 28.20 -4.96
C LYS A 219 0.13 29.53 -4.44
N GLN A 220 0.69 29.55 -3.24
CA GLN A 220 1.29 30.77 -2.67
C GLN A 220 2.61 31.16 -3.36
N THR A 221 3.43 30.19 -3.78
CA THR A 221 4.67 30.45 -4.54
C THR A 221 4.41 30.96 -5.97
N GLN A 222 3.21 30.74 -6.50
CA GLN A 222 2.80 31.24 -7.83
C GLN A 222 2.17 32.64 -7.84
N LYS A 223 2.11 33.35 -6.70
CA LYS A 223 1.76 34.77 -6.74
C LYS A 223 2.86 35.51 -7.52
N PRO A 224 2.57 36.14 -8.67
CA PRO A 224 3.56 36.95 -9.34
C PRO A 224 3.95 38.07 -8.38
N GLN A 225 5.25 38.19 -8.12
CA GLN A 225 5.80 39.41 -7.54
C GLN A 225 5.61 40.49 -8.59
N TRP A 226 4.69 41.42 -8.31
CA TRP A 226 4.52 42.66 -9.06
C TRP A 226 5.65 43.61 -8.73
#